data_AF-A0A0X3NNI3-F1
#
_entry.id   AF-A0A0X3NNI3-F1
#
_cell.length_a   1.000
_cell.length_b   1.000
_cell.length_c   1.000
_cell.angle_alpha   90.00
_cell.angle_beta   90.00
_cell.angle_gamma   90.00
#
_symmetry.space_group_name_H-M   'P 1'
#
loop_
_entity.id
_entity.type
_entity.pdbx_description
1 polymer ?
#
loop_
_entity_poly.entity_id
_entity_poly.type
_entity_poly.pdbx_seq_one_letter_code
_entity_poly.pdbx_strand_id
1 'polypeptide(L)'
;LTWTAPKSTDVILGHYKAECYRPGQTNAERTRLVNAQFLSVEIAYLRPYTLYECAVIAFPVENSKALAGAWTSSRRSSWIRTWPGNPSEPTHITAIAVNSTTIQIDWKAPLASNGEITKYQIIVYDSKGVRQNIYTETGRDVYSSLLNGLKPFTTVYLAVQAYTQPNS
;
A
#
# COMPACT_ATOMS: atom_id res chain seq x y z
N LEU A 1 -1.47 -15.57 7.88
CA LEU A 1 -2.43 -15.97 8.94
C LEU A 1 -2.16 -17.42 9.30
N THR A 2 -2.24 -17.72 10.60
CA THR A 2 -2.14 -19.07 11.16
C THR A 2 -3.25 -19.23 12.19
N TRP A 3 -3.82 -20.43 12.31
CA TRP A 3 -4.91 -20.73 13.24
C TRP A 3 -4.84 -22.17 13.73
N THR A 4 -5.71 -22.51 14.67
CA THR A 4 -5.90 -23.88 15.16
C THR A 4 -7.23 -24.44 14.67
N ALA A 5 -7.30 -25.75 14.44
CA ALA A 5 -8.55 -26.40 14.07
C ALA A 5 -9.62 -26.24 15.17
N PRO A 6 -10.92 -26.18 14.80
CA PRO A 6 -12.03 -26.23 15.75
C PRO A 6 -11.96 -27.47 16.64
N LYS A 7 -12.37 -27.35 17.90
CA LYS A 7 -12.34 -28.45 18.89
C LYS A 7 -13.42 -29.51 18.68
N SER A 8 -14.43 -29.27 17.83
CA SER A 8 -15.54 -30.20 17.62
C SER A 8 -15.10 -31.38 16.75
N THR A 9 -15.17 -32.60 17.29
CA THR A 9 -14.79 -33.86 16.63
C THR A 9 -15.88 -34.42 15.72
N ASP A 10 -17.10 -33.92 15.80
CA ASP A 10 -18.26 -34.51 15.12
C ASP A 10 -18.50 -33.91 13.72
N VAL A 11 -17.63 -33.00 13.28
CA VAL A 11 -17.78 -32.26 12.01
C VAL A 11 -16.56 -32.51 11.11
N ILE A 12 -16.81 -33.12 9.95
CA ILE A 12 -15.79 -33.23 8.90
C ILE A 12 -15.68 -31.89 8.18
N LEU A 13 -14.53 -31.23 8.33
CA LEU A 13 -14.23 -29.96 7.67
C LEU A 13 -13.85 -30.18 6.21
N GLY A 14 -14.43 -29.40 5.31
CA GLY A 14 -14.06 -29.36 3.90
C GLY A 14 -12.98 -28.32 3.64
N HIS A 15 -13.19 -27.10 4.10
CA HIS A 15 -12.26 -25.99 3.87
C HIS A 15 -12.38 -24.90 4.94
N TYR A 16 -11.39 -24.00 4.97
CA TYR A 16 -11.44 -22.75 5.68
C TYR A 16 -11.58 -21.59 4.70
N LYS A 17 -12.21 -20.51 5.14
CA LYS A 17 -12.24 -19.21 4.45
C LYS A 17 -11.56 -18.18 5.33
N ALA A 18 -10.39 -17.72 4.92
CA ALA A 18 -9.68 -16.64 5.59
C ALA A 18 -10.09 -15.29 4.99
N GLU A 19 -10.37 -14.30 5.83
CA GLU A 19 -10.93 -13.01 5.44
C GLU A 19 -10.24 -11.87 6.16
N CYS A 20 -9.98 -10.76 5.48
CA CYS A 20 -9.47 -9.53 6.08
C CYS A 20 -10.39 -8.34 5.79
N TYR A 21 -10.58 -7.52 6.81
CA TYR A 21 -11.54 -6.43 6.88
C TYR A 21 -10.80 -5.13 7.21
N ARG A 22 -11.19 -4.02 6.57
CA ARG A 22 -10.71 -2.69 6.94
C ARG A 22 -11.55 -2.11 8.09
N PRO A 23 -11.02 -1.09 8.81
CA PRO A 23 -11.80 -0.35 9.79
C PRO A 23 -13.15 0.13 9.24
N GLY A 24 -14.22 -0.15 9.99
CA GLY A 24 -15.58 0.25 9.65
C GLY A 24 -16.24 -0.52 8.49
N GLN A 25 -15.58 -1.54 7.92
CA GLN A 25 -16.16 -2.37 6.85
C GLN A 25 -16.73 -3.66 7.44
N THR A 26 -17.95 -4.01 7.03
CA THR A 26 -18.59 -5.28 7.36
C THR A 26 -18.23 -6.40 6.39
N ASN A 27 -17.95 -6.06 5.14
CA ASN A 27 -17.52 -7.01 4.10
C ASN A 27 -15.99 -7.14 4.09
N ALA A 28 -15.52 -8.37 3.84
CA ALA A 28 -14.10 -8.64 3.66
C ALA A 28 -13.59 -7.98 2.37
N GLU A 29 -12.44 -7.30 2.44
CA GLU A 29 -11.76 -6.77 1.24
C GLU A 29 -11.02 -7.87 0.47
N ARG A 30 -10.48 -8.84 1.23
CA ARG A 30 -9.79 -10.00 0.69
C ARG A 30 -10.27 -11.26 1.38
N THR A 31 -10.40 -12.30 0.58
CA THR A 31 -10.81 -13.63 1.02
C THR A 31 -9.92 -14.67 0.33
N ARG A 32 -9.59 -15.75 1.04
CA ARG A 32 -8.90 -16.90 0.48
C ARG A 32 -9.48 -18.20 1.04
N LEU A 33 -9.82 -19.12 0.13
CA LEU A 33 -10.23 -20.48 0.49
C LEU A 33 -8.99 -21.35 0.67
N VAL A 34 -9.04 -22.21 1.69
CA VAL A 34 -7.92 -23.03 2.13
C VAL A 34 -8.45 -24.43 2.43
N ASN A 35 -7.83 -25.47 1.86
CA ASN A 35 -8.23 -26.83 2.18
C ASN A 35 -8.12 -27.09 3.70
N ALA A 36 -9.04 -27.88 4.27
CA ALA A 36 -9.08 -28.16 5.71
C ALA A 36 -7.80 -28.81 6.28
N GLN A 37 -6.93 -29.38 5.43
CA GLN A 37 -5.62 -29.92 5.83
C GLN A 37 -4.59 -28.86 6.20
N PHE A 38 -4.79 -27.61 5.78
CA PHE A 38 -3.87 -26.51 6.09
C PHE A 38 -4.45 -25.60 7.17
N LEU A 39 -3.57 -25.18 8.08
CA LEU A 39 -3.88 -24.27 9.19
C LEU A 39 -3.16 -22.92 9.06
N SER A 40 -2.68 -22.62 7.85
CA SER A 40 -2.01 -21.38 7.54
C SER A 40 -2.30 -20.95 6.11
N VAL A 41 -2.29 -19.63 5.91
CA VAL A 41 -2.45 -19.03 4.58
C VAL A 41 -1.87 -17.63 4.55
N GLU A 42 -1.28 -17.26 3.41
CA GLU A 42 -0.93 -15.88 3.10
C GLU A 42 -2.12 -15.16 2.45
N ILE A 43 -2.46 -13.96 2.92
CA ILE A 43 -3.43 -13.10 2.23
C ILE A 43 -2.63 -11.99 1.53
N ALA A 44 -2.57 -12.08 0.21
CA ALA A 44 -1.81 -11.16 -0.64
C ALA A 44 -2.71 -10.06 -1.23
N TYR A 45 -2.06 -9.09 -1.89
CA TYR A 45 -2.72 -7.98 -2.60
C TYR A 45 -3.63 -7.10 -1.71
N LEU A 46 -3.26 -6.96 -0.44
CA LEU A 46 -3.84 -5.96 0.46
C LEU A 46 -3.30 -4.58 0.13
N ARG A 47 -4.06 -3.54 0.49
CA ARG A 47 -3.58 -2.16 0.34
C ARG A 47 -2.39 -1.90 1.26
N PRO A 48 -1.34 -1.19 0.80
CA PRO A 48 -0.21 -0.81 1.63
C PRO A 48 -0.63 0.15 2.73
N TYR A 49 0.15 0.19 3.81
CA TYR A 49 -0.02 1.09 4.96
C TYR A 49 -1.44 1.15 5.55
N THR A 50 -2.22 0.08 5.42
CA THR A 50 -3.63 0.03 5.77
C THR A 50 -3.85 -0.94 6.92
N LEU A 51 -4.70 -0.56 7.87
CA LEU A 51 -5.08 -1.42 9.00
C LEU A 51 -6.08 -2.49 8.56
N TYR A 52 -5.90 -3.71 9.08
CA TYR A 52 -6.82 -4.82 8.90
C TYR A 52 -7.05 -5.59 10.20
N GLU A 53 -8.26 -6.10 10.34
CA GLU A 53 -8.58 -7.25 11.19
C GLU A 53 -8.85 -8.45 10.29
N CYS A 54 -8.39 -9.63 10.67
CA CYS A 54 -8.64 -10.83 9.88
C CYS A 54 -9.29 -11.93 10.73
N ALA A 55 -10.08 -12.79 10.08
CA ALA A 55 -10.73 -13.94 10.70
C ALA A 55 -10.62 -15.16 9.78
N VAL A 56 -10.85 -16.34 10.35
CA VAL A 56 -10.93 -17.59 9.60
C VAL A 56 -12.24 -18.27 9.97
N ILE A 57 -12.98 -18.69 8.96
CA ILE A 57 -14.25 -19.41 9.13
C ILE A 57 -14.06 -20.84 8.66
N ALA A 58 -14.45 -21.82 9.47
CA ALA A 58 -14.41 -23.22 9.10
C ALA A 58 -15.72 -23.65 8.41
N PHE A 59 -15.60 -24.32 7.27
CA PHE A 59 -16.71 -24.81 6.45
C PHE A 59 -16.74 -26.36 6.47
N PRO A 60 -17.80 -26.99 6.99
CA PRO A 60 -18.04 -28.43 6.87
C PRO A 60 -18.16 -28.90 5.41
N VAL A 61 -17.93 -30.19 5.17
CA VAL A 61 -18.36 -30.86 3.93
C VAL A 61 -19.89 -30.89 3.89
N GLU A 62 -20.48 -30.62 2.72
CA GLU A 62 -21.90 -30.30 2.44
C GLU A 62 -22.96 -31.35 2.88
N ASN A 63 -22.59 -32.36 3.68
CA ASN A 63 -23.38 -33.57 3.93
C ASN A 63 -23.82 -33.74 5.41
N SER A 64 -23.41 -32.86 6.31
CA SER A 64 -23.91 -32.88 7.70
C SER A 64 -25.23 -32.13 7.77
N LYS A 65 -26.34 -32.88 7.62
CA LYS A 65 -27.74 -32.40 7.77
C LYS A 65 -28.02 -31.58 9.05
N ALA A 66 -27.10 -31.55 10.02
CA ALA A 66 -27.18 -30.80 11.27
C ALA A 66 -26.79 -29.30 11.17
N LEU A 67 -26.28 -28.81 10.03
CA LEU A 67 -25.48 -27.57 9.99
C LEU A 67 -26.10 -26.39 9.21
N ALA A 68 -27.42 -26.21 9.28
CA ALA A 68 -28.01 -24.91 8.97
C ALA A 68 -27.57 -23.89 10.03
N GLY A 69 -26.37 -23.30 9.87
CA GLY A 69 -25.78 -22.29 10.77
C GLY A 69 -24.43 -22.64 11.42
N ALA A 70 -23.78 -23.75 11.08
CA ALA A 70 -22.56 -24.20 11.78
C ALA A 70 -21.23 -23.70 11.19
N TRP A 71 -21.24 -22.54 10.55
CA TRP A 71 -20.00 -21.85 10.18
C TRP A 71 -19.36 -21.32 11.47
N THR A 72 -18.28 -21.92 11.92
CA THR A 72 -17.56 -21.44 13.10
C THR A 72 -16.54 -20.39 12.65
N SER A 73 -16.88 -19.12 12.85
CA SER A 73 -15.94 -18.01 12.66
C SER A 73 -15.00 -17.91 13.86
N SER A 74 -13.72 -17.74 13.61
CA SER A 74 -12.76 -17.34 14.64
C SER A 74 -13.11 -15.94 15.16
N ARG A 75 -12.59 -15.60 16.35
CA ARG A 75 -12.50 -14.19 16.72
C ARG A 75 -11.66 -13.45 15.67
N ARG A 76 -12.03 -12.20 15.37
CA ARG A 76 -11.16 -11.29 14.58
C ARG A 76 -9.83 -11.08 15.32
N SER A 77 -8.74 -11.00 14.57
CA SER A 77 -7.41 -10.69 15.09
C SER A 77 -7.37 -9.30 15.74
N SER A 78 -6.27 -8.97 16.41
CA SER A 78 -5.93 -7.56 16.65
C SER A 78 -5.69 -6.84 15.32
N TRP A 79 -5.84 -5.51 15.36
CA TRP A 79 -5.49 -4.65 14.24
C TRP A 79 -4.01 -4.81 13.87
N ILE A 80 -3.75 -5.09 12.61
CA ILE A 80 -2.41 -5.12 12.03
C ILE A 80 -2.34 -4.18 10.83
N ARG A 81 -1.25 -3.41 10.71
CA ARG A 81 -1.02 -2.54 9.56
C ARG A 81 -0.13 -3.26 8.55
N THR A 82 -0.51 -3.22 7.28
CA THR A 82 0.37 -3.64 6.19
C THR A 82 1.56 -2.70 6.07
N TRP A 83 2.66 -3.20 5.52
CA TRP A 83 3.85 -2.39 5.28
C TRP A 83 3.57 -1.23 4.31
N PRO A 84 4.34 -0.13 4.40
CA PRO A 84 4.34 0.91 3.38
C PRO A 84 4.62 0.35 1.99
N GLY A 85 4.06 0.99 0.98
CA GLY A 85 4.33 0.74 -0.43
C GLY A 85 4.75 2.04 -1.12
N ASN A 86 5.02 1.96 -2.43
CA ASN A 86 5.39 3.14 -3.20
C ASN A 86 4.25 4.15 -3.24
N PRO A 87 4.52 5.45 -2.98
CA PRO A 87 3.56 6.50 -3.26
C PRO A 87 3.15 6.53 -4.73
N SER A 88 1.97 7.08 -4.99
CA SER A 88 1.63 7.61 -6.31
C SER A 88 2.45 8.86 -6.65
N GLU A 89 2.33 9.36 -7.87
CA GLU A 89 3.00 10.58 -8.30
C GLU A 89 2.48 11.82 -7.53
N PRO A 90 3.38 12.77 -7.18
CA PRO A 90 2.99 14.11 -6.74
C PRO A 90 2.07 14.80 -7.76
N THR A 91 1.14 15.61 -7.29
CA THR A 91 0.15 16.28 -8.14
C THR A 91 0.43 17.77 -8.28
N HIS A 92 -0.26 18.45 -9.20
CA HIS A 92 -0.22 19.91 -9.36
C HIS A 92 1.21 20.46 -9.51
N ILE A 93 2.01 19.84 -10.38
CA ILE A 93 3.39 20.27 -10.62
C ILE A 93 3.38 21.55 -11.47
N THR A 94 3.98 22.62 -10.96
CA THR A 94 4.18 23.89 -11.67
C THR A 94 5.64 24.31 -11.59
N ALA A 95 6.20 24.83 -12.67
CA ALA A 95 7.59 25.27 -12.72
C ALA A 95 7.69 26.64 -13.40
N ILE A 96 8.52 27.52 -12.83
CA ILE A 96 8.74 28.88 -13.32
C ILE A 96 10.25 29.12 -13.37
N ALA A 97 10.75 29.57 -14.52
CA ALA A 97 12.13 30.03 -14.65
C ALA A 97 12.31 31.35 -13.89
N VAL A 98 13.17 31.35 -12.88
CA VAL A 98 13.48 32.53 -12.05
C VAL A 98 14.56 33.38 -12.71
N ASN A 99 15.56 32.72 -13.32
CA ASN A 99 16.61 33.35 -14.11
C ASN A 99 17.20 32.34 -15.11
N SER A 100 18.30 32.68 -15.78
CA SER A 100 18.92 31.82 -16.81
C SER A 100 19.44 30.48 -16.30
N THR A 101 19.69 30.32 -15.00
CA THR A 101 20.26 29.09 -14.41
C THR A 101 19.41 28.50 -13.28
N THR A 102 18.23 29.07 -13.03
CA THR A 102 17.42 28.76 -11.85
C THR A 102 15.94 28.59 -12.20
N ILE A 103 15.34 27.50 -11.73
CA ILE A 103 13.90 27.22 -11.84
C ILE A 103 13.33 27.02 -10.43
N GLN A 104 12.21 27.66 -10.12
CA GLN A 104 11.38 27.30 -8.98
C GLN A 104 10.35 26.26 -9.45
N ILE A 105 10.23 25.17 -8.70
CA ILE A 105 9.23 24.14 -8.93
C ILE A 105 8.40 23.92 -7.68
N ASP A 106 7.10 23.82 -7.85
CA ASP A 106 6.12 23.61 -6.80
C ASP A 106 5.27 22.37 -7.14
N TRP A 107 4.83 21.63 -6.13
CA TRP A 107 4.00 20.44 -6.27
C TRP A 107 3.03 20.28 -5.10
N LYS A 108 2.21 19.24 -5.13
CA LYS A 108 1.36 18.79 -4.03
C LYS A 108 1.62 17.33 -3.72
N ALA A 109 1.22 16.91 -2.52
CA ALA A 109 1.34 15.54 -2.08
C ALA A 109 0.69 14.55 -3.07
N PRO A 110 1.18 13.30 -3.13
CA PRO A 110 0.52 12.23 -3.86
C PRO A 110 -0.90 11.97 -3.33
N LEU A 111 -1.82 11.58 -4.21
CA LEU A 111 -3.19 11.21 -3.81
C LEU A 111 -3.22 9.96 -2.93
N ALA A 112 -2.34 8.99 -3.24
CA ALA A 112 -2.09 7.82 -2.42
C ALA A 112 -0.62 7.86 -1.98
N SER A 113 -0.40 8.13 -0.70
CA SER A 113 0.96 8.11 -0.12
C SER A 113 1.46 6.69 0.15
N ASN A 114 0.53 5.74 0.38
CA ASN A 114 0.84 4.34 0.68
C ASN A 114 1.85 4.15 1.83
N GLY A 115 1.95 5.14 2.72
CA GLY A 115 2.97 5.23 3.76
C GLY A 115 3.14 6.67 4.24
N GLU A 116 4.06 6.86 5.19
CA GLU A 116 4.51 8.20 5.56
C GLU A 116 5.58 8.68 4.58
N ILE A 117 5.34 9.84 3.96
CA ILE A 117 6.28 10.47 3.05
C ILE A 117 7.48 10.99 3.84
N THR A 118 8.69 10.67 3.40
CA THR A 118 9.93 11.08 4.06
C THR A 118 10.71 12.13 3.26
N LYS A 119 10.59 12.11 1.94
CA LYS A 119 11.28 13.04 1.04
C LYS A 119 10.62 13.11 -0.34
N TYR A 120 10.97 14.16 -1.07
CA TYR A 120 10.72 14.31 -2.51
C TYR A 120 12.05 14.41 -3.26
N GLN A 121 12.10 13.85 -4.46
CA GLN A 121 13.20 14.04 -5.39
C GLN A 121 12.70 14.69 -6.68
N ILE A 122 13.43 15.71 -7.12
CA ILE A 122 13.20 16.39 -8.38
C ILE A 122 14.29 15.94 -9.35
N ILE A 123 13.89 15.29 -10.43
CA ILE A 123 14.79 14.75 -11.44
C ILE A 123 14.73 15.66 -12.67
N VAL A 124 15.90 16.10 -13.12
CA VAL A 124 16.05 16.93 -14.31
C VAL A 124 16.49 16.07 -15.48
N TYR A 125 15.80 16.20 -16.60
CA TYR A 125 16.12 15.56 -17.87
C TYR A 125 16.39 16.62 -18.94
N ASP A 126 17.26 16.28 -19.89
CA ASP A 126 17.44 17.07 -21.10
C ASP A 126 16.36 16.75 -22.16
N SER A 127 16.45 17.41 -23.31
CA SER A 127 15.53 17.20 -24.43
C SER A 127 15.61 15.82 -25.09
N LYS A 128 16.61 15.02 -24.76
CA LYS A 128 16.76 13.62 -25.20
C LYS A 128 16.27 12.63 -24.14
N GLY A 129 15.72 13.11 -23.03
CA GLY A 129 15.29 12.27 -21.90
C GLY A 129 16.44 11.73 -21.06
N VAL A 130 17.66 12.27 -21.20
CA VAL A 130 18.83 11.86 -20.41
C VAL A 130 18.80 12.59 -19.07
N ARG A 131 18.88 11.83 -17.98
CA ARG A 131 18.93 12.37 -16.62
C ARG A 131 20.21 13.19 -16.43
N GLN A 132 20.04 14.45 -16.02
CA GLN A 132 21.12 15.39 -15.76
C GLN A 132 21.41 15.49 -14.25
N ASN A 133 20.44 15.97 -13.48
CA ASN A 133 20.58 16.26 -12.05
C ASN A 133 19.43 15.67 -11.22
N ILE A 134 19.67 15.49 -9.92
CA ILE A 134 18.64 15.17 -8.92
C ILE A 134 18.78 16.13 -7.75
N TYR A 135 17.67 16.75 -7.36
CA TYR A 135 17.53 17.56 -6.15
C TYR A 135 16.68 16.78 -5.16
N THR A 136 16.98 16.87 -3.87
CA THR A 136 16.26 16.13 -2.82
C THR A 136 15.82 17.09 -1.73
N GLU A 137 14.53 17.07 -1.44
CA GLU A 137 13.93 17.80 -0.32
C GLU A 137 13.46 16.78 0.72
N THR A 138 13.88 16.97 1.97
CA THR A 138 13.50 16.09 3.09
C THR A 138 12.36 16.69 3.88
N GLY A 139 11.41 15.83 4.30
CA GLY A 139 10.22 16.25 5.03
C GLY A 139 8.94 15.94 4.27
N ARG A 140 7.91 15.56 5.03
CA ARG A 140 6.62 15.10 4.50
C ARG A 140 5.77 16.24 3.89
N ASP A 141 5.98 17.45 4.39
CA ASP A 141 5.19 18.66 4.09
C ASP A 141 5.99 19.67 3.23
N VAL A 142 7.02 19.20 2.52
CA VAL A 142 7.79 20.03 1.58
C VAL A 142 7.22 19.89 0.17
N TYR A 143 6.90 21.04 -0.44
CA TYR A 143 6.13 21.13 -1.68
C TYR A 143 6.70 22.13 -2.68
N SER A 144 7.93 22.60 -2.46
CA SER A 144 8.60 23.57 -3.31
C SER A 144 10.12 23.33 -3.25
N SER A 145 10.81 23.62 -4.34
CA SER A 145 12.28 23.62 -4.39
C SER A 145 12.80 24.62 -5.43
N LEU A 146 13.98 25.16 -5.16
CA LEU A 146 14.68 26.07 -6.06
C LEU A 146 15.86 25.32 -6.71
N LEU A 147 15.71 24.97 -7.98
CA LEU A 147 16.69 24.22 -8.75
C LEU A 147 17.72 25.18 -9.33
N ASN A 148 18.88 25.26 -8.69
CA ASN A 148 19.99 26.12 -9.12
C ASN A 148 21.03 25.36 -9.95
N GLY A 149 21.86 26.08 -10.70
CA GLY A 149 23.00 25.51 -11.43
C GLY A 149 22.62 24.82 -12.74
N LEU A 150 21.48 25.18 -13.32
CA LEU A 150 21.05 24.70 -14.64
C LEU A 150 21.83 25.42 -15.75
N LYS A 151 21.93 24.78 -16.91
CA LYS A 151 22.56 25.37 -18.08
C LYS A 151 21.66 26.48 -18.67
N PRO A 152 22.19 27.69 -18.93
CA PRO A 152 21.46 28.76 -19.61
C PRO A 152 20.92 28.37 -20.99
N PHE A 153 19.84 29.04 -21.39
CA PHE A 153 19.24 28.94 -22.73
C PHE A 153 19.01 27.48 -23.15
N THR A 154 18.51 26.66 -22.21
CA THR A 154 18.30 25.23 -22.42
C THR A 154 16.91 24.85 -21.92
N THR A 155 16.19 24.04 -22.69
CA THR A 155 14.94 23.41 -22.24
C THR A 155 15.27 22.18 -21.41
N VAL A 156 14.70 22.10 -20.21
CA VAL A 156 14.78 20.94 -19.32
C VAL A 156 13.40 20.40 -19.03
N TYR A 157 13.33 19.12 -18.69
CA TYR A 157 12.10 18.44 -18.28
C TYR A 157 12.27 17.99 -16.82
N LEU A 158 11.24 18.20 -16.02
CA LEU A 158 11.27 17.97 -14.57
C LEU A 158 10.28 16.88 -14.20
N ALA A 159 10.70 15.94 -13.38
CA ALA A 159 9.82 14.98 -12.72
C ALA A 159 9.98 15.08 -11.21
N VAL A 160 8.88 14.98 -10.47
CA VAL A 160 8.90 14.95 -9.01
C VAL A 160 8.48 13.55 -8.55
N GLN A 161 9.24 12.95 -7.65
CA GLN A 161 8.97 11.64 -7.06
C GLN A 161 8.88 11.77 -5.55
N ALA A 162 7.88 11.13 -4.94
CA ALA A 162 7.76 11.05 -3.49
C ALA A 162 8.25 9.69 -3.00
N TYR A 163 8.81 9.66 -1.79
CA TYR A 163 9.32 8.44 -1.17
C TYR A 163 8.73 8.26 0.22
N THR A 164 8.40 7.01 0.53
CA THR A 164 8.09 6.56 1.89
C THR A 164 9.30 5.90 2.52
N GLN A 165 9.30 5.77 3.85
CA GLN A 165 10.33 5.01 4.54
C GLN A 165 10.29 3.53 4.10
N PRO A 166 11.41 2.95 3.62
CA PRO A 166 11.50 1.50 3.43
C PRO A 166 11.57 0.80 4.79
N ASN A 167 11.09 -0.43 4.84
CA ASN A 167 11.05 -1.25 6.06
C ASN A 167 12.45 -1.32 6.71
N SER A 168 12.53 -1.04 8.02
CA SER A 168 13.69 -1.30 8.87
C SER A 168 13.46 -2.54 9.74
#